data_AF-A0A7W7N4Q6-F1
#
_entry.id   AF-A0A7W7N4Q6-F1
#
_cell.length_a   1.000
_cell.length_b   1.000
_cell.length_c   1.000
_cell.angle_alpha   90.00
_cell.angle_beta   90.00
_cell.angle_gamma   90.00
#
_symmetry.space_group_name_H-M   'P 1'
#
loop_
_entity.id
_entity.type
_entity.pdbx_description
1 polymer ?
#
loop_
_entity_poly.entity_id
_entity_poly.type
_entity_poly.pdbx_seq_one_letter_code
_entity_poly.pdbx_strand_id
1 'polypeptide(L)'
;MIEDAYVRLYANDFAQMAGRSELGQDVEGAVEKRLADARAHAVIMDSRKGPGHLDALIRRIRDTAPEFTGRVMLKDANPQEAAARRFVFLTRIADALTGGAAPQRV
;
A
#
# COMPACT_ATOMS: atom_id res chain seq x y z
N MET A 1 1.11 2.30 19.18
CA MET A 1 0.84 2.06 17.74
C MET A 1 -0.03 0.83 17.67
N ILE A 2 -1.11 0.84 16.88
CA ILE A 2 -1.92 -0.38 16.65
C ILE A 2 -1.08 -1.32 15.77
N GLU A 3 -0.16 -2.09 16.37
CA GLU A 3 0.60 -3.15 15.69
C GLU A 3 -0.23 -4.43 15.60
N ASP A 4 -1.40 -4.29 14.97
CA ASP A 4 -2.36 -5.36 14.81
C ASP A 4 -2.06 -6.19 13.55
N ALA A 5 -2.50 -7.45 13.56
CA ALA A 5 -2.40 -8.33 12.38
C ALA A 5 -3.02 -7.70 11.12
N TYR A 6 -4.09 -6.91 11.29
CA TYR A 6 -4.70 -6.10 10.23
C TYR A 6 -3.68 -5.18 9.53
N VAL A 7 -2.97 -4.34 10.28
CA VAL A 7 -2.05 -3.34 9.72
C VAL A 7 -0.91 -4.02 8.96
N ARG A 8 -0.33 -5.08 9.55
CA ARG A 8 0.77 -5.83 8.91
C ARG A 8 0.33 -6.53 7.63
N LEU A 9 -0.86 -7.13 7.62
CA LEU A 9 -1.41 -7.82 6.46
C LEU A 9 -1.56 -6.86 5.27
N TYR A 10 -2.33 -5.78 5.44
CA TYR A 10 -2.61 -4.89 4.31
C TYR A 10 -1.38 -4.11 3.86
N ALA A 11 -0.51 -3.68 4.78
CA ALA A 11 0.74 -3.01 4.40
C ALA A 11 1.64 -3.93 3.55
N ASN A 12 1.72 -5.22 3.89
CA ASN A 12 2.49 -6.19 3.12
C ASN A 12 1.86 -6.44 1.74
N ASP A 13 0.53 -6.60 1.66
CA ASP A 13 -0.16 -6.80 0.38
C ASP A 13 0.07 -5.63 -0.59
N PHE A 14 -0.03 -4.39 -0.11
CA PHE A 14 0.26 -3.21 -0.93
C PHE A 14 1.73 -3.13 -1.33
N ALA A 15 2.67 -3.49 -0.44
CA ALA A 15 4.08 -3.58 -0.79
C ALA A 15 4.37 -4.66 -1.85
N GLN A 16 3.69 -5.81 -1.79
CA GLN A 16 3.80 -6.85 -2.81
C GLN A 16 3.23 -6.40 -4.16
N MET A 17 2.07 -5.72 -4.17
CA MET A 17 1.50 -5.17 -5.40
C MET A 17 2.40 -4.11 -6.02
N ALA A 18 3.07 -3.28 -5.22
CA ALA A 18 4.07 -2.36 -5.71
C ALA A 18 5.24 -3.11 -6.38
N GLY A 19 5.73 -4.20 -5.77
CA GLY A 19 6.75 -5.05 -6.37
C GLY A 19 6.30 -5.72 -7.68
N ARG A 20 5.04 -6.18 -7.76
CA ARG A 20 4.46 -6.75 -8.99
C ARG A 20 4.33 -5.72 -10.10
N SER A 21 3.92 -4.50 -9.76
CA SER A 21 3.90 -3.37 -10.69
C SER A 21 5.31 -3.06 -11.22
N GLU A 22 6.33 -3.10 -10.36
CA GLU A 22 7.75 -3.01 -10.75
C GLU A 22 8.25 -4.25 -11.53
N LEU A 23 7.43 -5.29 -11.74
CA LEU A 23 7.72 -6.39 -12.68
C LEU A 23 6.90 -6.27 -13.97
N GLY A 24 6.21 -5.15 -14.17
CA GLY A 24 5.34 -4.90 -15.33
C GLY A 24 3.99 -5.62 -15.27
N GLN A 25 3.60 -6.16 -14.11
CA GLN A 25 2.29 -6.79 -13.95
C GLN A 25 1.20 -5.74 -13.77
N ASP A 26 0.07 -5.95 -14.43
CA ASP A 26 -1.14 -5.16 -14.17
C ASP A 26 -1.71 -5.55 -12.80
N VAL A 27 -1.77 -4.55 -11.90
CA VAL A 27 -2.25 -4.71 -10.53
C VAL A 27 -3.43 -3.80 -10.22
N GLU A 28 -3.95 -3.03 -11.18
CA GLU A 28 -4.93 -1.97 -10.93
C GLU A 28 -6.20 -2.52 -10.26
N GLY A 29 -6.86 -3.50 -10.88
CA GLY A 29 -8.05 -4.13 -10.30
C GLY A 29 -7.80 -4.86 -8.96
N ALA A 30 -6.58 -5.36 -8.76
CA ALA A 30 -6.20 -5.98 -7.48
C ALA A 30 -6.05 -4.93 -6.37
N VAL A 31 -5.46 -3.77 -6.69
CA VAL A 31 -5.33 -2.63 -5.78
C VAL A 31 -6.71 -2.10 -5.40
N GLU A 32 -7.60 -1.86 -6.37
CA GLU A 32 -8.95 -1.36 -6.10
C GLU A 32 -9.73 -2.26 -5.14
N LYS A 33 -9.72 -3.58 -5.42
CA LYS A 33 -10.35 -4.56 -4.55
C LYS A 33 -9.74 -4.51 -3.15
N ARG A 34 -8.41 -4.45 -3.05
CA ARG A 34 -7.72 -4.45 -1.76
C ARG A 34 -7.96 -3.17 -0.95
N LEU A 35 -8.10 -2.02 -1.61
CA LEU A 35 -8.50 -0.76 -0.98
C LEU A 35 -9.89 -0.88 -0.35
N ALA A 36 -10.86 -1.45 -1.09
CA ALA A 36 -12.21 -1.68 -0.56
C ALA A 36 -12.21 -2.65 0.63
N ASP A 37 -11.49 -3.77 0.51
CA ASP A 37 -11.34 -4.74 1.60
C ASP A 37 -10.71 -4.11 2.85
N ALA A 38 -9.65 -3.30 2.67
CA ALA A 38 -8.95 -2.64 3.76
C ALA A 38 -9.87 -1.71 4.55
N ARG A 39 -10.67 -0.89 3.85
CA ARG A 39 -11.66 0.01 4.46
C ARG A 39 -12.74 -0.76 5.21
N ALA A 40 -13.33 -1.78 4.59
CA ALA A 40 -14.37 -2.58 5.22
C ALA A 40 -13.87 -3.30 6.48
N HIS A 41 -12.65 -3.84 6.43
CA HIS A 41 -12.06 -4.56 7.54
C HIS A 41 -11.60 -3.60 8.67
N ALA A 42 -11.18 -2.37 8.35
CA ALA A 42 -10.95 -1.33 9.37
C ALA A 42 -12.22 -1.06 10.19
N VAL A 43 -13.38 -0.93 9.55
CA VAL A 43 -14.68 -0.71 10.25
C VAL A 43 -15.00 -1.85 11.22
N ILE A 44 -14.75 -3.10 10.79
CA ILE A 44 -14.95 -4.28 11.64
C ILE A 44 -13.98 -4.28 12.83
N MET A 45 -12.71 -3.93 12.59
CA MET A 45 -11.71 -3.84 13.67
C MET A 45 -12.02 -2.70 14.63
N ASP A 46 -12.41 -1.53 14.12
CA ASP A 46 -12.77 -0.37 14.93
C ASP A 46 -13.94 -0.69 15.87
N SER A 47 -14.92 -1.45 15.39
CA SER A 47 -16.06 -1.92 16.19
C SER A 47 -15.68 -2.95 17.26
N ARG A 48 -14.60 -3.73 17.05
CA ARG A 48 -14.18 -4.81 17.96
C ARG A 48 -13.09 -4.40 18.95
N LYS A 49 -12.19 -3.52 18.55
CA LYS A 49 -10.93 -3.20 19.24
C LYS A 49 -10.74 -1.70 19.50
N GLY A 50 -11.69 -0.87 19.09
CA GLY A 50 -11.61 0.59 19.19
C GLY A 50 -11.09 1.25 17.91
N PRO A 51 -11.38 2.54 17.70
CA PRO A 51 -11.19 3.23 16.43
C PRO A 51 -9.70 3.46 16.06
N GLY A 52 -9.46 3.74 14.78
CA GLY A 52 -8.17 4.22 14.27
C GLY A 52 -7.35 3.18 13.49
N HIS A 53 -7.93 2.03 13.14
CA HIS A 53 -7.21 0.99 12.41
C HIS A 53 -6.84 1.42 10.99
N LEU A 54 -7.71 2.17 10.30
CA LEU A 54 -7.43 2.68 8.96
C LEU A 54 -6.28 3.69 8.98
N ASP A 55 -6.26 4.61 9.95
CA ASP A 55 -5.19 5.59 10.12
C ASP A 55 -3.85 4.92 10.45
N ALA A 56 -3.88 3.87 11.28
CA ALA A 56 -2.69 3.07 11.59
C ALA A 56 -2.13 2.38 10.33
N LEU A 57 -3.00 1.87 9.45
CA LEU A 57 -2.60 1.31 8.17
C LEU A 57 -1.98 2.37 7.24
N ILE A 58 -2.64 3.52 7.08
CA ILE A 58 -2.15 4.64 6.25
C ILE A 58 -0.76 5.06 6.71
N ARG A 59 -0.56 5.24 8.03
CA ARG A 59 0.74 5.58 8.61
C ARG A 59 1.77 4.51 8.29
N ARG A 60 1.44 3.22 8.49
CA ARG A 60 2.38 2.13 8.21
C ARG A 60 2.79 2.08 6.74
N ILE A 61 1.87 2.32 5.81
CA ILE A 61 2.17 2.37 4.37
C ILE A 61 3.15 3.51 4.08
N ARG A 62 2.93 4.71 4.65
CA ARG A 62 3.83 5.86 4.51
C ARG A 62 5.22 5.57 5.08
N ASP A 63 5.31 4.90 6.23
CA ASP A 63 6.58 4.49 6.83
C ASP A 63 7.30 3.41 6.00
N THR A 64 6.55 2.55 5.29
CA THR A 64 7.09 1.47 4.44
C THR A 64 7.47 1.94 3.03
N ALA A 65 6.92 3.06 2.56
CA ALA A 65 7.21 3.64 1.26
C ALA A 65 8.71 3.92 1.02
N PRO A 66 9.46 4.55 1.95
CA PRO A 66 10.90 4.78 1.79
C PRO A 66 11.75 3.53 2.00
N GLU A 67 11.24 2.48 2.65
CA GLU A 67 11.95 1.22 2.87
C GLU A 67 11.97 0.37 1.58
N PHE A 68 12.86 0.71 0.65
CA PHE A 68 13.12 -0.09 -0.55
C PHE A 68 14.44 -0.84 -0.46
N THR A 69 14.39 -2.16 -0.61
CA THR A 69 15.57 -3.06 -0.51
C THR A 69 16.13 -3.51 -1.85
N GLY A 70 15.60 -3.05 -2.99
CA GLY A 70 16.12 -3.38 -4.33
C GLY A 70 15.85 -4.80 -4.84
N ARG A 71 15.23 -5.68 -4.04
CA ARG A 71 15.10 -7.11 -4.39
C ARG A 71 14.08 -7.42 -5.50
N VAL A 72 13.12 -6.53 -5.75
CA VAL A 72 12.04 -6.73 -6.73
C VAL A 72 11.96 -5.49 -7.61
N MET A 73 12.52 -5.58 -8.81
CA MET A 73 12.52 -4.53 -9.83
C MET A 73 12.67 -5.13 -11.24
N LEU A 74 12.28 -4.37 -12.28
CA LEU A 74 12.49 -4.75 -13.68
C LEU A 74 13.97 -5.06 -13.95
N LYS A 75 14.22 -6.00 -14.86
CA LYS A 75 15.56 -6.27 -15.38
C LYS A 75 16.11 -4.99 -16.02
N ASP A 76 17.34 -4.62 -15.66
CA ASP A 76 18.03 -3.40 -16.11
C ASP A 76 17.45 -2.07 -15.58
N ALA A 77 16.50 -2.09 -14.64
CA ALA A 77 16.02 -0.87 -14.00
C ALA A 77 17.07 -0.23 -13.10
N ASN A 78 17.11 1.11 -13.14
CA ASN A 78 17.85 1.89 -12.17
C ASN A 78 17.20 1.73 -10.77
N PRO A 79 17.95 1.28 -9.74
CA PRO A 79 17.42 1.10 -8.39
C PRO A 79 16.82 2.37 -7.77
N GLN A 80 17.34 3.55 -8.11
CA GLN A 80 16.79 4.83 -7.62
C GLN A 80 15.43 5.14 -8.25
N GLU A 81 15.28 4.86 -9.55
CA GLU A 81 14.00 5.06 -10.23
C GLU A 81 12.95 4.04 -9.76
N ALA A 82 13.35 2.78 -9.53
CA ALA A 82 12.48 1.76 -8.96
C ALA A 82 12.02 2.14 -7.54
N ALA A 83 12.94 2.68 -6.72
CA ALA A 83 12.59 3.21 -5.41
C ALA A 83 11.59 4.38 -5.51
N ALA A 84 11.81 5.31 -6.44
CA ALA A 84 10.93 6.46 -6.66
C ALA A 84 9.53 6.03 -7.12
N ARG A 85 9.42 5.13 -8.10
CA ARG A 85 8.13 4.60 -8.57
C ARG A 85 7.38 3.85 -7.47
N ARG A 86 8.07 2.99 -6.72
CA ARG A 86 7.49 2.29 -5.56
C ARG A 86 7.00 3.26 -4.49
N PHE A 87 7.78 4.30 -4.19
CA PHE A 87 7.41 5.34 -3.24
C PHE A 87 6.12 6.06 -3.68
N VAL A 88 6.06 6.47 -4.95
CA VAL A 88 4.86 7.10 -5.54
C VAL A 88 3.66 6.15 -5.47
N PHE A 89 3.83 4.88 -5.82
CA PHE A 89 2.76 3.87 -5.78
C PHE A 89 2.16 3.73 -4.38
N LEU A 90 2.99 3.54 -3.36
CA LEU A 90 2.53 3.38 -1.98
C LEU A 90 1.95 4.66 -1.39
N THR A 91 2.49 5.82 -1.76
CA THR A 91 1.94 7.12 -1.35
C THR A 91 0.53 7.31 -1.91
N ARG A 92 0.31 7.00 -3.20
CA ARG A 92 -1.03 7.08 -3.80
C ARG A 92 -2.03 6.12 -3.14
N ILE A 93 -1.59 4.94 -2.73
CA ILE A 93 -2.45 4.02 -1.96
C ILE A 93 -2.85 4.64 -0.62
N ALA A 94 -1.88 5.21 0.11
CA ALA A 94 -2.15 5.89 1.38
C ALA A 94 -3.16 7.05 1.20
N ASP A 95 -3.00 7.82 0.13
CA ASP A 95 -3.90 8.94 -0.19
C ASP A 95 -5.29 8.44 -0.61
N ALA A 96 -5.36 7.36 -1.40
CA ALA A 96 -6.61 6.72 -1.75
C ALA A 96 -7.35 6.23 -0.49
N LEU A 97 -6.64 5.59 0.46
CA LEU A 97 -7.25 5.14 1.73
C LEU A 97 -7.77 6.32 2.58
N THR A 98 -7.14 7.50 2.49
CA THR A 98 -7.56 8.72 3.20
C THR A 98 -8.86 9.31 2.63
N GLY A 99 -9.28 8.89 1.43
CA GLY A 99 -10.44 9.44 0.72
C GLY A 99 -10.09 10.25 -0.53
N GLY A 100 -8.81 10.28 -0.93
CA GLY A 100 -8.38 10.76 -2.24
C GLY A 100 -8.82 9.83 -3.37
N ALA A 101 -8.92 10.36 -4.60
CA ALA A 101 -9.19 9.55 -5.78
C ALA A 101 -8.14 8.42 -5.93
N ALA A 102 -8.58 7.23 -6.36
CA ALA A 102 -7.68 6.13 -6.71
C ALA A 102 -6.60 6.61 -7.70
N PRO A 103 -5.38 6.03 -7.67
CA PRO A 103 -4.28 6.44 -8.54
C PRO A 103 -4.67 6.42 -10.02
N GLN A 104 -4.98 7.57 -10.62
CA GLN A 104 -5.09 7.71 -12.07
C GLN A 104 -3.71 7.83 -12.72
N ARG A 105 -3.62 7.34 -13.96
CA ARG A 105 -2.44 7.30 -14.82
C ARG A 105 -1.66 8.62 -14.87
N VAL A 106 -0.33 8.50 -14.88
CA VAL A 106 0.56 9.46 -15.57
C VAL A 106 1.13 8.75 -16.78
#